data_AF-A0A7Z2M7I5-F1
#
_entry.id   AF-A0A7Z2M7I5-F1
#
_cell.length_a   1.000
_cell.length_b   1.000
_cell.length_c   1.000
_cell.angle_alpha   90.00
_cell.angle_beta   90.00
_cell.angle_gamma   90.00
#
_symmetry.space_group_name_H-M   'P 1'
#
loop_
_entity.id
_entity.type
_entity.pdbx_description
1 polymer ?
#
loop_
_entity_poly.entity_id
_entity_poly.type
_entity_poly.pdbx_seq_one_letter_code
_entity_poly.pdbx_strand_id
1 'polypeptide(L)'
;MFNNPGVGAVNAPLAFRTANNPLAFEFDRSANTHIRELLRHFGLRTSLIRFKVINALVVAGRDGHGIGVNGVHAFVESSSPELSFVSVREVLKRLGEEGLIVLGSDKTYRFSSEAMELLQQHTDPV
;
A
#
# COMPACT_ATOMS: atom_id res chain seq x y z
N MET A 1 57.35 22.22 -6.45
CA MET A 1 56.23 21.35 -6.01
C MET A 1 55.05 21.74 -6.87
N PHE A 2 54.84 21.01 -7.96
CA PHE A 2 53.82 21.32 -8.97
C PHE A 2 52.55 20.51 -8.72
N ASN A 3 51.42 21.21 -8.78
CA ASN A 3 50.07 20.71 -8.67
C ASN A 3 49.76 19.69 -9.77
N ASN A 4 49.02 18.63 -9.44
CA ASN A 4 48.49 17.68 -10.40
C ASN A 4 46.94 17.78 -10.42
N PRO A 5 46.31 18.02 -11.58
CA PRO A 5 44.87 17.89 -11.78
C PRO A 5 44.52 16.58 -12.53
N GLY A 6 43.26 16.13 -12.45
CA GLY A 6 42.69 15.13 -13.38
C GLY A 6 41.81 14.07 -12.70
N VAL A 7 40.50 14.28 -12.61
CA VAL A 7 39.41 13.79 -13.49
C VAL A 7 39.07 12.29 -13.41
N GLY A 8 37.80 12.02 -13.12
CA GLY A 8 37.02 10.99 -13.82
C GLY A 8 36.86 9.62 -13.14
N ALA A 9 35.82 9.49 -12.29
CA ALA A 9 35.14 8.21 -12.11
C ALA A 9 33.62 8.43 -12.16
N VAL A 10 33.15 8.43 -13.41
CA VAL A 10 31.88 7.91 -13.92
C VAL A 10 30.78 7.49 -12.92
N ASN A 11 29.60 8.05 -13.18
CA ASN A 11 28.30 7.72 -12.62
C ASN A 11 28.00 6.21 -12.60
N ALA A 12 27.58 5.71 -11.44
CA ALA A 12 26.78 4.50 -11.27
C ALA A 12 25.67 4.80 -10.23
N PRO A 13 24.48 4.19 -10.35
CA PRO A 13 23.23 4.84 -10.04
C PRO A 13 23.05 5.05 -8.54
N LEU A 14 22.45 6.19 -8.19
CA LEU A 14 21.92 6.46 -6.87
C LEU A 14 20.85 5.39 -6.59
N ALA A 15 21.28 4.33 -5.90
CA ALA A 15 20.43 3.40 -5.21
C ALA A 15 19.38 4.23 -4.47
N PHE A 16 18.13 4.02 -4.87
CA PHE A 16 16.88 4.41 -4.23
C PHE A 16 17.11 4.52 -2.73
N ARG A 17 17.49 5.74 -2.30
CA ARG A 17 17.71 6.06 -0.91
C ARG A 17 16.32 6.25 -0.34
N THR A 18 15.70 5.13 0.00
CA THR A 18 14.46 5.08 0.76
C THR A 18 14.70 5.91 2.01
N ALA A 19 14.13 7.11 2.04
CA ALA A 19 14.08 7.96 3.21
C ALA A 19 13.25 7.21 4.26
N ASN A 20 13.96 6.44 5.10
CA ASN A 20 13.47 5.93 6.36
C ASN A 20 13.09 7.15 7.19
N ASN A 21 11.82 7.53 7.20
CA ASN A 21 11.30 8.50 8.15
C ASN A 21 10.75 7.71 9.35
N PRO A 22 11.55 7.47 10.42
CA PRO A 22 11.15 6.60 11.52
C PRO A 22 9.92 7.12 12.27
N LEU A 23 9.73 8.44 12.35
CA LEU A 23 8.64 9.05 13.13
C LEU A 23 7.24 8.83 12.51
N ALA A 24 7.12 8.86 11.18
CA ALA A 24 5.89 8.47 10.49
C ALA A 24 5.62 6.95 10.60
N PHE A 25 6.68 6.16 10.73
CA PHE A 25 6.64 4.70 10.90
C PHE A 25 6.20 4.29 12.31
N GLU A 26 6.39 5.14 13.33
CA GLU A 26 6.06 4.84 14.73
C GLU A 26 4.61 5.23 15.10
N PHE A 27 4.11 6.37 14.63
CA PHE A 27 2.71 6.75 14.87
C PHE A 27 1.72 5.88 14.08
N ASP A 28 2.14 5.42 12.90
CA ASP A 28 1.43 4.44 12.08
C ASP A 28 1.42 3.04 12.74
N ARG A 29 2.49 2.68 13.48
CA ARG A 29 2.72 1.33 14.04
C ARG A 29 1.57 0.81 14.89
N SER A 30 0.97 1.66 15.72
CA SER A 30 -0.12 1.29 16.63
C SER A 30 -1.52 1.37 16.02
N ALA A 31 -1.77 2.30 15.08
CA ALA A 31 -3.11 2.48 14.52
C ALA A 31 -3.44 1.47 13.41
N ASN A 32 -2.42 1.00 12.68
CA ASN A 32 -2.59 0.11 11.53
C ASN A 32 -1.94 -1.27 11.74
N THR A 33 -1.83 -1.73 12.99
CA THR A 33 -1.23 -3.05 13.31
C THR A 33 -1.96 -4.18 12.58
N HIS A 34 -3.29 -4.13 12.54
CA HIS A 34 -4.13 -5.11 11.85
C HIS A 34 -3.87 -5.16 10.33
N ILE A 35 -3.62 -4.00 9.68
CA ILE A 35 -3.27 -3.97 8.24
C ILE A 35 -1.87 -4.57 8.01
N ARG A 36 -0.90 -4.37 8.93
CA ARG A 36 0.41 -5.03 8.85
C ARG A 36 0.27 -6.54 8.96
N GLU A 37 -0.53 -7.00 9.90
CA GLU A 37 -0.78 -8.42 10.12
C GLU A 37 -1.46 -9.04 8.92
N LEU A 38 -2.47 -8.38 8.36
CA LEU A 38 -3.12 -8.78 7.11
C LEU A 38 -2.11 -8.91 5.97
N LEU A 39 -1.29 -7.88 5.74
CA LEU A 39 -0.25 -7.92 4.71
C LEU A 39 0.73 -9.09 4.95
N ARG A 40 1.15 -9.32 6.19
CA ARG A 40 2.06 -10.42 6.55
C ARG A 40 1.43 -11.78 6.30
N HIS A 41 0.16 -11.95 6.65
CA HIS A 41 -0.60 -13.19 6.47
C HIS A 41 -0.68 -13.58 4.99
N PHE A 42 -0.96 -12.61 4.11
CA PHE A 42 -1.02 -12.81 2.66
C PHE A 42 0.36 -12.68 1.96
N GLY A 43 1.49 -12.73 2.69
CA GLY A 43 2.83 -12.71 2.10
C GLY A 43 3.25 -11.39 1.45
N LEU A 44 2.51 -10.31 1.67
CA LEU A 44 2.73 -9.00 1.07
C LEU A 44 3.68 -8.15 1.91
N ARG A 45 4.59 -7.43 1.24
CA ARG A 45 5.48 -6.47 1.94
C ARG A 45 4.71 -5.24 2.39
N THR A 46 5.10 -4.69 3.54
CA THR A 46 4.61 -3.40 4.02
C THR A 46 5.09 -2.26 3.12
N SER A 47 4.17 -1.48 2.57
CA SER A 47 4.48 -0.25 1.83
C SER A 47 3.32 0.74 1.90
N LEU A 48 3.62 2.05 1.89
CA LEU A 48 2.61 3.11 2.06
C LEU A 48 1.45 3.00 1.05
N ILE A 49 1.75 2.72 -0.22
CA ILE A 49 0.71 2.58 -1.25
C ILE A 49 -0.23 1.40 -0.98
N ARG A 50 0.29 0.26 -0.47
CA ARG A 50 -0.55 -0.88 -0.08
C ARG A 50 -1.47 -0.53 1.08
N PHE A 51 -0.95 0.18 2.09
CA PHE A 51 -1.78 0.68 3.19
C PHE A 51 -2.90 1.59 2.68
N LYS A 52 -2.60 2.53 1.78
CA LYS A 52 -3.61 3.47 1.26
C LYS A 52 -4.68 2.76 0.43
N VAL A 53 -4.29 1.81 -0.42
CA VAL A 53 -5.25 1.00 -1.19
C VAL A 53 -6.11 0.13 -0.27
N ILE A 54 -5.52 -0.52 0.73
CA ILE A 54 -6.28 -1.32 1.72
C ILE A 54 -7.23 -0.44 2.52
N ASN A 55 -6.81 0.76 2.95
CA ASN A 55 -7.70 1.70 3.63
C ASN A 55 -8.87 2.13 2.74
N ALA A 56 -8.65 2.39 1.45
CA ALA A 56 -9.74 2.70 0.53
C ALA A 56 -10.77 1.55 0.45
N LEU A 57 -10.29 0.30 0.45
CA LEU A 57 -11.13 -0.90 0.46
C LEU A 57 -11.88 -1.05 1.79
N VAL A 58 -11.24 -0.81 2.93
CA VAL A 58 -11.89 -0.85 4.26
C VAL A 58 -13.00 0.18 4.34
N VAL A 59 -12.74 1.41 3.91
CA VAL A 59 -13.74 2.49 3.93
C VAL A 59 -14.93 2.14 3.04
N ALA A 60 -14.69 1.63 1.82
CA ALA A 60 -15.77 1.22 0.92
C ALA A 60 -16.57 0.01 1.45
N GLY A 61 -15.90 -0.94 2.08
CA GLY A 61 -16.50 -2.17 2.60
C GLY A 61 -17.40 -1.97 3.82
N ARG A 62 -17.31 -0.84 4.54
CA ARG A 62 -18.18 -0.54 5.71
C ARG A 62 -19.66 -0.49 5.36
N ASP A 63 -20.00 -0.03 4.16
CA ASP A 63 -21.37 0.02 3.67
C ASP A 63 -21.78 -1.26 2.89
N GLY A 64 -20.95 -2.31 2.94
CA GLY A 64 -21.17 -3.55 2.17
C GLY A 64 -20.92 -3.40 0.67
N HIS A 65 -20.36 -2.28 0.23
CA HIS A 65 -20.08 -1.99 -1.18
C HIS A 65 -18.64 -2.33 -1.55
N GLY A 66 -18.44 -2.74 -2.81
CA GLY A 66 -17.10 -2.80 -3.40
C GLY A 66 -16.69 -1.45 -3.98
N ILE A 67 -15.40 -1.30 -4.27
CA ILE A 67 -14.86 -0.07 -4.89
C ILE A 67 -14.15 -0.37 -6.21
N GLY A 68 -14.45 0.40 -7.25
CA GLY A 68 -13.75 0.31 -8.53
C GLY A 68 -12.37 1.00 -8.49
N VAL A 69 -11.50 0.69 -9.46
CA VAL A 69 -10.15 1.26 -9.54
C VAL A 69 -10.11 2.80 -9.51
N ASN A 70 -11.10 3.47 -10.13
CA ASN A 70 -11.18 4.93 -10.14
C ASN A 70 -11.46 5.49 -8.74
N GLY A 71 -12.34 4.84 -7.97
CA GLY A 71 -12.62 5.23 -6.59
C GLY A 71 -11.41 5.02 -5.69
N VAL A 72 -10.71 3.89 -5.85
CA VAL A 72 -9.45 3.63 -5.12
C VAL A 72 -8.42 4.71 -5.44
N HIS A 73 -8.23 5.04 -6.72
CA HIS A 73 -7.29 6.07 -7.12
C HIS A 73 -7.64 7.44 -6.53
N ALA A 74 -8.89 7.88 -6.64
CA ALA A 74 -9.33 9.16 -6.09
C ALA A 74 -9.09 9.24 -4.57
N PHE A 75 -9.34 8.15 -3.84
CA PHE A 75 -9.06 8.07 -2.41
C PHE A 75 -7.56 8.19 -2.10
N VAL A 76 -6.72 7.45 -2.84
CA VAL A 76 -5.26 7.47 -2.66
C VAL A 76 -4.70 8.85 -3.02
N GLU A 77 -5.12 9.43 -4.15
CA GLU A 77 -4.69 10.73 -4.67
C GLU A 77 -4.99 11.87 -3.69
N SER A 78 -6.18 11.87 -3.08
CA SER A 78 -6.59 12.84 -2.05
C SER A 78 -5.61 12.95 -0.88
N SER A 79 -4.92 11.85 -0.55
CA SER A 79 -3.96 11.81 0.58
C SER A 79 -2.50 11.67 0.15
N SER A 80 -2.22 11.40 -1.12
CA SER A 80 -0.88 11.23 -1.71
C SER A 80 -0.93 11.49 -3.22
N PRO A 81 -0.86 12.76 -3.65
CA PRO A 81 -1.03 13.15 -5.06
C PRO A 81 0.12 12.70 -5.97
N GLU A 82 1.25 12.31 -5.40
CA GLU A 82 2.41 11.80 -6.14
C GLU A 82 2.26 10.33 -6.61
N LEU A 83 1.24 9.62 -6.11
CA LEU A 83 1.04 8.21 -6.45
C LEU A 83 0.19 8.07 -7.71
N SER A 84 0.74 7.35 -8.69
CA SER A 84 0.10 7.21 -10.00
C SER A 84 -1.02 6.17 -10.03
N PHE A 85 -1.95 6.36 -10.97
CA PHE A 85 -2.97 5.37 -11.34
C PHE A 85 -2.40 3.99 -11.70
N VAL A 86 -1.24 3.97 -12.34
CA VAL A 86 -0.54 2.72 -12.70
C VAL A 86 -0.14 1.96 -11.43
N SER A 87 0.48 2.66 -10.47
CA SER A 87 0.89 2.05 -9.20
C SER A 87 -0.30 1.51 -8.40
N VAL A 88 -1.45 2.19 -8.43
CA VAL A 88 -2.70 1.69 -7.80
C VAL A 88 -3.16 0.39 -8.46
N ARG A 89 -3.18 0.34 -9.80
CA ARG A 89 -3.54 -0.87 -10.55
C ARG A 89 -2.62 -2.03 -10.27
N GLU A 90 -1.31 -1.79 -10.22
CA GLU A 90 -0.32 -2.82 -9.92
C GLU A 90 -0.52 -3.37 -8.51
N VAL A 91 -0.80 -2.50 -7.53
CA VAL A 91 -1.13 -2.93 -6.17
C VAL A 91 -2.40 -3.77 -6.16
N LEU A 92 -3.51 -3.30 -6.74
CA LEU A 92 -4.75 -4.07 -6.79
C LEU A 92 -4.58 -5.44 -7.46
N LYS A 93 -3.83 -5.49 -8.56
CA LYS A 93 -3.48 -6.75 -9.22
C LYS A 93 -2.74 -7.68 -8.27
N ARG A 94 -1.71 -7.19 -7.58
CA ARG A 94 -0.92 -7.97 -6.63
C ARG A 94 -1.73 -8.44 -5.42
N LEU A 95 -2.58 -7.58 -4.86
CA LEU A 95 -3.49 -7.97 -3.78
C LEU A 95 -4.45 -9.09 -4.21
N GLY A 96 -4.90 -9.07 -5.47
CA GLY A 96 -5.73 -10.13 -6.02
C GLY A 96 -4.98 -11.42 -6.30
N GLU A 97 -3.75 -11.34 -6.81
CA GLU A 97 -2.87 -12.50 -7.05
C GLU A 97 -2.54 -13.25 -5.75
N GLU A 98 -2.33 -12.52 -4.65
CA GLU A 98 -2.08 -13.12 -3.32
C GLU A 98 -3.37 -13.54 -2.59
N GLY A 99 -4.56 -13.27 -3.13
CA GLY A 99 -5.84 -13.68 -2.54
C GLY A 99 -6.42 -12.78 -1.44
N LEU A 100 -5.81 -11.61 -1.18
CA LEU A 100 -6.30 -10.65 -0.18
C LEU A 100 -7.61 -9.98 -0.62
N ILE A 101 -7.77 -9.75 -1.92
CA ILE A 101 -8.99 -9.19 -2.51
C ILE A 101 -9.50 -10.04 -3.67
N VAL A 102 -10.79 -9.86 -3.96
CA VAL A 102 -11.47 -10.42 -5.12
C VAL A 102 -11.98 -9.29 -6.02
N LEU A 103 -11.88 -9.50 -7.33
CA LEU A 103 -12.51 -8.64 -8.33
C LEU A 103 -13.88 -9.21 -8.69
N GLY A 104 -14.94 -8.51 -8.31
CA GLY A 104 -16.32 -8.86 -8.64
C GLY A 104 -16.64 -8.65 -10.13
N SER A 105 -17.71 -9.30 -10.60
CA SER A 105 -18.21 -9.17 -11.98
C SER A 105 -18.66 -7.73 -12.32
N ASP A 106 -19.00 -6.95 -11.30
CA ASP A 106 -19.32 -5.52 -11.34
C ASP A 106 -18.08 -4.62 -11.45
N LYS A 107 -16.88 -5.21 -11.63
CA LYS A 107 -15.58 -4.51 -11.69
C LYS A 107 -15.22 -3.76 -10.41
N THR A 108 -15.78 -4.19 -9.27
CA THR A 108 -15.42 -3.66 -7.96
C THR A 108 -14.52 -4.65 -7.22
N TYR A 109 -13.61 -4.11 -6.42
CA TYR A 109 -12.75 -4.88 -5.54
C TYR A 109 -13.37 -4.96 -4.15
N ARG A 110 -13.26 -6.13 -3.54
CA ARG A 110 -13.73 -6.44 -2.18
C ARG A 110 -12.69 -7.33 -1.50
N PHE A 111 -12.66 -7.34 -0.17
CA PHE A 111 -11.83 -8.30 0.55
C PHE A 111 -12.31 -9.74 0.31
N SER A 112 -11.38 -10.68 0.33
CA SER A 112 -11.72 -12.11 0.41
C SER A 112 -12.34 -12.44 1.77
N SER A 113 -13.01 -13.59 1.87
CA SER A 113 -13.60 -14.04 3.14
C SER A 113 -12.54 -14.12 4.24
N GLU A 114 -11.38 -14.72 3.95
CA GLU A 114 -10.26 -14.84 4.88
C GLU A 114 -9.73 -13.47 5.34
N ALA A 115 -9.58 -12.52 4.40
CA ALA A 115 -9.15 -11.17 4.74
C ALA A 115 -10.18 -10.45 5.64
N MET A 116 -11.48 -10.65 5.39
CA MET A 116 -12.54 -10.09 6.23
C MET A 116 -12.55 -10.69 7.64
N GLU A 117 -12.31 -11.99 7.77
CA GLU A 117 -12.22 -12.66 9.08
C GLU A 117 -11.08 -12.07 9.92
N LEU A 118 -9.89 -11.90 9.32
CA LEU A 118 -8.75 -11.27 9.99
C LEU A 118 -9.02 -9.80 10.35
N LEU A 119 -9.69 -9.04 9.47
CA LEU A 119 -10.05 -7.66 9.76
C LEU A 119 -11.08 -7.53 10.89
N GLN A 120 -12.01 -8.48 11.01
CA GLN A 120 -13.01 -8.52 12.09
C GLN A 120 -12.40 -8.85 13.45
N GLN A 121 -11.41 -9.75 13.52
CA GLN A 121 -10.68 -10.09 14.75
C GLN A 121 -9.96 -8.89 15.40
N HIS A 122 -9.73 -7.82 14.65
CA HIS A 122 -9.15 -6.57 15.16
C HIS A 122 -10.17 -5.41 15.22
N THR A 123 -11.41 -5.66 14.81
CA THR A 123 -12.55 -4.73 14.94
C THR A 123 -13.44 -5.23 16.07
N ASP A 124 -12.88 -5.46 17.25
CA ASP A 124 -13.69 -5.74 18.45
C ASP A 124 -14.21 -4.43 19.05
N PRO A 125 -15.52 -4.31 19.32
CA PRO A 125 -16.09 -3.24 20.13
C PRO A 125 -15.80 -3.52 21.61
N VAL A 126 -15.22 -2.55 22.31
CA VAL A 126 -15.34 -2.44 23.77
C VAL A 126 -16.71 -1.87 24.11
#